data_AF-A0AAV2TES6-F1
#
_entry.id   AF-A0AAV2TES6-F1
#
_cell.length_a   1.000
_cell.length_b   1.000
_cell.length_c   1.000
_cell.angle_alpha   90.00
_cell.angle_beta   90.00
_cell.angle_gamma   90.00
#
_symmetry.space_group_name_H-M   'P 1'
#
loop_
_entity.id
_entity.type
_entity.pdbx_description
1 polymer ?
#
loop_
_entity_poly.entity_id
_entity_poly.type
_entity_poly.pdbx_seq_one_letter_code
_entity_poly.pdbx_strand_id
1 'polypeptide(L)'
;MLARSCFGCSATANQVLRCLSVGSNTNVGIKERMRKFIMENPHLSPSGPSNLNLPVAKDVSRMQKEMMAQVEVIDIDSIHNRLRKIRPNSKENPLIVGSKLERQVETCMCYPDAHYLRHIVLYRDLPVRCQCGHWFKLVDMKRFEEEREKRWAEIKNEPENAKLLKELDDTENALNTLMARSQSMTRKSPGSNDAIIELSTLWRKLKNTYVEIRRRMDLP
;
A
#
# COMPACT_ATOMS: atom_id res chain seq x y z
N MET A 1 0.40 -58.32 -21.54
CA MET A 1 -1.08 -58.39 -21.67
C MET A 1 -1.63 -57.31 -20.74
N LEU A 2 -2.04 -56.14 -21.27
CA LEU A 2 -3.45 -55.77 -21.54
C LEU A 2 -4.35 -55.89 -20.28
N ALA A 3 -5.21 -54.97 -19.85
CA ALA A 3 -5.52 -53.55 -20.07
C ALA A 3 -6.76 -53.22 -19.18
N ARG A 4 -6.91 -51.95 -18.72
CA ARG A 4 -8.19 -51.25 -18.36
C ARG A 4 -8.97 -51.72 -17.11
N SER A 5 -9.70 -50.92 -16.33
CA SER A 5 -10.06 -49.48 -16.35
C SER A 5 -10.77 -49.05 -15.04
N CYS A 6 -10.85 -47.72 -14.88
CA CYS A 6 -11.25 -46.77 -13.83
C CYS A 6 -12.66 -46.80 -13.17
N PHE A 7 -12.78 -45.84 -12.23
CA PHE A 7 -13.94 -45.16 -11.59
C PHE A 7 -14.31 -45.68 -10.18
N GLY A 8 -14.39 -44.90 -9.10
CA GLY A 8 -14.30 -43.45 -8.87
C GLY A 8 -15.23 -43.12 -7.70
N CYS A 9 -14.73 -42.60 -6.57
CA CYS A 9 -15.58 -42.09 -5.49
C CYS A 9 -15.02 -40.78 -4.94
N SER A 10 -15.81 -39.72 -5.14
CA SER A 10 -15.52 -38.31 -4.90
C SER A 10 -15.51 -37.98 -3.40
N ALA A 11 -14.47 -37.30 -2.92
CA ALA A 11 -14.40 -36.74 -1.58
C ALA A 11 -14.98 -35.31 -1.61
N THR A 12 -16.13 -35.10 -0.97
CA THR A 12 -16.74 -33.78 -0.82
C THR A 12 -16.03 -32.97 0.26
N ALA A 13 -15.32 -31.93 -0.17
CA ALA A 13 -14.73 -30.89 0.67
C ALA A 13 -15.83 -29.99 1.25
N ASN A 14 -16.31 -30.30 2.45
CA ASN A 14 -17.15 -29.35 3.18
C ASN A 14 -17.13 -29.62 4.69
N GLN A 15 -15.99 -29.34 5.34
CA GLN A 15 -15.93 -29.30 6.80
C GLN A 15 -14.69 -28.57 7.34
N VAL A 16 -14.50 -27.28 7.02
CA VAL A 16 -13.72 -26.38 7.89
C VAL A 16 -14.29 -24.96 7.83
N LEU A 17 -15.43 -24.74 8.50
CA LEU A 17 -15.81 -23.41 8.97
C LEU A 17 -15.46 -23.36 10.46
N ARG A 18 -14.21 -22.97 10.76
CA ARG A 18 -13.80 -22.54 12.10
C ARG A 18 -13.50 -21.05 12.03
N CYS A 19 -14.21 -20.33 12.89
CA CYS A 19 -14.07 -18.93 13.26
C CYS A 19 -12.69 -18.34 12.95
N LEU A 20 -12.62 -17.43 11.97
CA LEU A 20 -11.49 -16.52 11.86
C LEU A 20 -11.67 -15.44 12.92
N SER A 21 -11.09 -15.73 14.08
CA SER A 21 -10.61 -14.72 15.01
C SER A 21 -9.94 -13.57 14.25
N VAL A 22 -10.22 -12.34 14.67
CA VAL A 22 -9.41 -11.15 14.40
C VAL A 22 -7.96 -11.47 14.76
N GLY A 23 -7.20 -11.92 13.76
CA GLY A 23 -5.90 -12.56 13.92
C GLY A 23 -4.79 -11.57 13.63
N SER A 24 -4.18 -11.06 14.71
CA SER A 24 -2.81 -10.55 14.81
C SER A 24 -2.06 -10.23 13.50
N ASN A 25 -1.98 -8.93 13.19
CA ASN A 25 -1.03 -8.32 12.27
C ASN A 25 0.42 -8.72 12.63
N THR A 26 1.01 -9.67 11.91
CA THR A 26 2.46 -9.89 11.95
C THR A 26 2.99 -10.14 10.53
N ASN A 27 3.87 -9.23 10.07
CA ASN A 27 4.65 -9.27 8.81
C ASN A 27 3.92 -9.01 7.48
N VAL A 28 2.95 -8.10 7.43
CA VAL A 28 2.48 -7.54 6.15
C VAL A 28 3.08 -6.15 5.96
N GLY A 29 3.71 -5.91 4.80
CA GLY A 29 4.30 -4.61 4.47
C GLY A 29 3.28 -3.48 4.45
N ILE A 30 3.70 -2.25 4.71
CA ILE A 30 2.77 -1.11 4.94
C ILE A 30 1.88 -0.85 3.71
N LYS A 31 2.44 -0.99 2.51
CA LYS A 31 1.69 -0.87 1.24
C LYS A 31 0.62 -1.95 1.09
N GLU A 32 0.99 -3.19 1.42
CA GLU A 32 0.07 -4.32 1.34
C GLU A 32 -1.02 -4.22 2.42
N ARG A 33 -0.69 -3.72 3.61
CA ARG A 33 -1.67 -3.44 4.66
C ARG A 33 -2.76 -2.49 4.20
N MET A 34 -2.38 -1.36 3.59
CA MET A 34 -3.35 -0.39 3.02
C MET A 34 -4.21 -1.03 1.92
N ARG A 35 -3.59 -1.83 1.04
CA ARG A 35 -4.31 -2.55 -0.02
C ARG A 35 -5.33 -3.52 0.57
N LYS A 36 -4.94 -4.33 1.55
CA LYS A 36 -5.84 -5.28 2.23
C LYS A 36 -6.98 -4.57 2.94
N PHE A 37 -6.68 -3.45 3.61
CA PHE A 37 -7.69 -2.62 4.25
C PHE A 37 -8.79 -2.16 3.28
N ILE A 38 -8.46 -1.88 2.01
CA ILE A 38 -9.48 -1.51 1.02
C ILE A 38 -10.16 -2.75 0.43
N MET A 39 -9.36 -3.73 0.02
CA MET A 39 -9.82 -4.84 -0.83
C MET A 39 -10.53 -5.95 -0.06
N GLU A 40 -10.13 -6.20 1.18
CA GLU A 40 -10.61 -7.30 2.02
C GLU A 40 -11.65 -6.84 3.05
N ASN A 41 -11.96 -5.53 3.09
CA ASN A 41 -12.89 -4.99 4.07
C ASN A 41 -14.35 -5.35 3.71
N PRO A 42 -15.07 -6.05 4.61
CA PRO A 42 -16.43 -6.49 4.34
C PRO A 42 -17.41 -5.33 4.19
N HIS A 43 -17.14 -4.18 4.82
CA HIS A 43 -18.03 -3.02 4.77
C HIS A 43 -17.91 -2.21 3.47
N LEU A 44 -16.85 -2.43 2.67
CA LEU A 44 -16.64 -1.80 1.37
C LEU A 44 -17.07 -2.68 0.19
N SER A 45 -17.33 -3.96 0.48
CA SER A 45 -17.77 -4.94 -0.51
C SER A 45 -19.26 -4.73 -0.85
N PRO A 46 -19.68 -4.96 -2.10
CA PRO A 46 -21.07 -4.74 -2.48
C PRO A 46 -21.98 -5.72 -1.72
N SER A 47 -22.98 -5.21 -1.01
CA SER A 47 -24.06 -5.99 -0.40
C SER A 47 -25.08 -6.41 -1.47
N GLY A 48 -24.63 -7.13 -2.50
CA GLY A 48 -25.50 -7.72 -3.51
C GLY A 48 -25.93 -9.13 -3.09
N PRO A 49 -27.20 -9.54 -3.28
CA PRO A 49 -27.53 -10.95 -3.21
C PRO A 49 -26.63 -11.67 -4.24
N SER A 50 -25.90 -12.68 -3.79
CA SER A 50 -25.23 -13.62 -4.69
C SER A 50 -26.32 -14.22 -5.58
N ASN A 51 -26.49 -13.67 -6.79
CA ASN A 51 -27.34 -14.28 -7.79
C ASN A 51 -26.79 -15.70 -8.00
N LEU A 52 -27.55 -16.70 -7.54
CA LEU A 52 -27.24 -18.10 -7.80
C LEU A 52 -27.09 -18.23 -9.33
N ASN A 53 -25.94 -18.75 -9.77
CA ASN A 53 -25.58 -19.13 -11.15
C ASN A 53 -24.70 -18.20 -12.00
N LEU A 54 -24.10 -17.14 -11.44
CA LEU A 54 -22.95 -16.50 -12.09
C LEU A 54 -21.67 -16.87 -11.31
N PRO A 55 -20.56 -17.26 -11.97
CA PRO A 55 -19.28 -17.31 -11.30
C PRO A 55 -19.02 -15.88 -10.80
N VAL A 56 -19.15 -15.67 -9.49
CA VAL A 56 -18.88 -14.39 -8.85
C VAL A 56 -17.39 -14.16 -9.02
N ALA A 57 -16.99 -13.51 -10.11
CA ALA A 57 -15.79 -12.71 -10.09
C ALA A 57 -15.95 -11.81 -8.86
N LYS A 58 -14.97 -11.84 -7.94
CA LYS A 58 -14.92 -10.90 -6.82
C LYS A 58 -14.79 -9.49 -7.41
N ASP A 59 -15.92 -8.93 -7.83
CA ASP A 59 -15.96 -7.65 -8.48
C ASP A 59 -15.77 -6.59 -7.42
N VAL A 60 -14.58 -5.99 -7.46
CA VAL A 60 -14.18 -4.87 -6.62
C VAL A 60 -15.20 -3.75 -6.79
N SER A 61 -15.75 -3.26 -5.67
CA SER A 61 -16.77 -2.21 -5.71
C SER A 61 -16.23 -0.92 -6.32
N ARG A 62 -17.10 -0.05 -6.85
CA ARG A 62 -16.69 1.27 -7.36
C ARG A 62 -15.98 2.09 -6.27
N MET A 63 -16.43 1.95 -5.02
CA MET A 63 -15.83 2.61 -3.88
C MET A 63 -14.40 2.10 -3.63
N GLN A 64 -14.21 0.77 -3.63
CA GLN A 64 -12.88 0.18 -3.47
C GLN A 64 -11.93 0.61 -4.59
N LYS A 65 -12.39 0.64 -5.84
CA LYS A 65 -11.60 1.14 -6.98
C LYS A 65 -11.18 2.60 -6.81
N GLU A 66 -12.11 3.45 -6.40
CA GLU A 66 -11.85 4.87 -6.14
C GLU A 66 -10.87 5.09 -4.98
N MET A 67 -11.04 4.35 -3.88
CA MET A 67 -10.11 4.40 -2.75
C MET A 67 -8.70 3.93 -3.13
N MET A 68 -8.58 2.87 -3.93
CA MET A 68 -7.30 2.40 -4.45
C MET A 68 -6.64 3.46 -5.34
N ALA A 69 -7.39 4.07 -6.26
CA ALA A 69 -6.87 5.13 -7.12
C ALA A 69 -6.36 6.32 -6.29
N GLN A 70 -7.08 6.70 -5.23
CA GLN A 70 -6.61 7.74 -4.31
C GLN A 70 -5.31 7.36 -3.60
N VAL A 71 -5.16 6.11 -3.15
CA VAL A 71 -3.92 5.62 -2.53
C VAL A 71 -2.77 5.62 -3.53
N GLU A 72 -3.00 5.19 -4.77
CA GLU A 72 -1.99 5.20 -5.83
C GLU A 72 -1.51 6.62 -6.16
N VAL A 73 -2.42 7.60 -6.18
CA VAL A 73 -2.08 9.00 -6.46
C VAL A 73 -1.22 9.59 -5.34
N ILE A 74 -1.52 9.30 -4.07
CA ILE A 74 -0.78 9.84 -2.92
C ILE A 74 0.53 9.10 -2.63
N ASP A 75 0.69 7.86 -3.11
CA ASP A 75 1.91 7.09 -2.87
C ASP A 75 3.12 7.87 -3.43
N ILE A 76 4.26 7.73 -2.77
CA ILE A 76 5.51 8.42 -3.14
C ILE A 76 6.01 7.91 -4.50
N ASP A 77 5.62 6.71 -4.88
CA ASP A 77 5.95 6.11 -6.17
C ASP A 77 5.15 6.75 -7.33
N SER A 78 4.09 7.50 -7.03
CA SER A 78 3.32 8.27 -8.00
C SER A 78 4.22 9.26 -8.72
N ILE A 79 4.04 9.38 -10.04
CA ILE A 79 4.77 10.35 -10.87
C ILE A 79 4.65 11.77 -10.29
N HIS A 80 3.50 12.10 -9.69
CA HIS A 80 3.21 13.41 -9.13
C HIS A 80 3.91 13.71 -7.80
N ASN A 81 4.31 12.67 -7.04
CA ASN A 81 4.88 12.83 -5.69
C ASN A 81 6.35 12.41 -5.59
N ARG A 82 7.04 12.28 -6.73
CA ARG A 82 8.38 11.71 -6.81
C ARG A 82 9.50 12.61 -6.27
N LEU A 83 9.18 13.75 -5.66
CA LEU A 83 10.15 14.63 -5.02
C LEU A 83 10.65 13.99 -3.71
N ARG A 84 11.77 13.27 -3.81
CA ARG A 84 12.44 12.67 -2.66
C ARG A 84 13.37 13.67 -1.99
N LYS A 85 13.32 13.74 -0.66
CA LYS A 85 14.33 14.45 0.11
C LYS A 85 15.59 13.57 0.16
N ILE A 86 16.59 13.94 -0.62
CA ILE A 86 17.86 13.22 -0.68
C ILE A 86 18.57 13.36 0.67
N ARG A 87 18.97 12.24 1.26
CA ARG A 87 19.83 12.21 2.45
C ARG A 87 21.28 11.94 2.02
N PRO A 88 22.28 12.25 2.86
CA PRO A 88 23.65 11.88 2.57
C PRO A 88 23.78 10.39 2.32
N ASN A 89 24.42 10.01 1.21
CA ASN A 89 24.55 8.63 0.77
C ASN A 89 25.93 8.39 0.13
N SER A 90 26.27 7.14 -0.16
CA SER A 90 27.60 6.76 -0.66
C SER A 90 27.50 5.78 -1.82
N LYS A 91 28.63 5.39 -2.40
CA LYS A 91 28.65 4.39 -3.47
C LYS A 91 28.20 3.02 -2.98
N GLU A 92 28.56 2.69 -1.74
CA GLU A 92 28.26 1.43 -1.05
C GLU A 92 26.81 1.42 -0.54
N ASN A 93 26.29 2.60 -0.17
CA ASN A 93 24.90 2.80 0.23
C ASN A 93 24.24 3.90 -0.63
N PRO A 94 23.90 3.61 -1.89
CA PRO A 94 23.32 4.58 -2.81
C PRO A 94 21.80 4.70 -2.61
N LEU A 95 21.22 5.84 -3.03
CA LEU A 95 19.77 6.00 -3.08
C LEU A 95 19.16 5.03 -4.08
N ILE A 96 18.34 4.13 -3.58
CA ILE A 96 17.68 3.12 -4.41
C ILE A 96 16.46 3.72 -5.11
N VAL A 97 16.39 3.50 -6.42
CA VAL A 97 15.29 3.96 -7.28
C VAL A 97 14.63 2.74 -7.89
N GLY A 98 13.33 2.56 -7.63
CA GLY A 98 12.53 1.49 -8.23
C GLY A 98 12.02 1.87 -9.62
N SER A 99 12.15 0.95 -10.57
CA SER A 99 11.52 1.06 -11.89
C SER A 99 11.15 -0.30 -12.46
N LYS A 100 10.16 -0.30 -13.37
CA LYS A 100 9.89 -1.45 -14.25
C LYS A 100 10.84 -1.47 -15.46
N LEU A 101 11.45 -0.34 -15.79
CA LEU A 101 12.33 -0.16 -16.95
C LEU A 101 13.78 -0.54 -16.60
N GLU A 102 14.56 -0.86 -17.63
CA GLU A 102 16.00 -1.13 -17.50
C GLU A 102 16.83 0.15 -17.36
N ARG A 103 16.27 1.26 -17.84
CA ARG A 103 16.84 2.60 -17.72
C ARG A 103 15.76 3.60 -17.33
N GLN A 104 16.12 4.57 -16.50
CA GLN A 104 15.22 5.64 -16.06
C GLN A 104 15.99 6.94 -15.92
N VAL A 105 15.37 8.04 -16.35
CA VAL A 105 15.87 9.38 -16.06
C VAL A 105 15.41 9.76 -14.66
N GLU A 106 16.35 10.08 -13.80
CA GLU A 106 16.08 10.58 -12.45
C GLU A 106 16.54 12.02 -12.30
N THR A 107 15.87 12.72 -11.38
CA THR A 107 16.14 14.13 -11.10
C THR A 107 16.79 14.26 -9.74
N CYS A 108 18.02 14.78 -9.71
CA CYS A 108 18.70 15.17 -8.48
C CYS A 108 18.55 16.67 -8.25
N MET A 109 17.98 17.03 -7.10
CA MET A 109 17.93 18.42 -6.63
C MET A 109 19.18 18.67 -5.77
N CYS A 110 20.26 19.15 -6.41
CA CYS A 110 21.56 19.33 -5.76
C CYS A 110 21.56 20.43 -4.70
N TYR A 111 20.84 21.51 -4.99
CA TYR A 111 20.72 22.68 -4.12
C TYR A 111 19.22 22.93 -3.95
N PRO A 112 18.63 22.69 -2.77
CA PRO A 112 17.19 22.92 -2.58
C PRO A 112 16.80 24.39 -2.75
N ASP A 113 17.70 25.31 -2.37
CA ASP A 113 17.44 26.75 -2.35
C ASP A 113 17.66 27.42 -3.72
N ALA A 114 18.50 26.81 -4.56
CA ALA A 114 18.77 27.29 -5.90
C ALA A 114 18.11 26.28 -6.84
N HIS A 115 17.03 26.66 -7.54
CA HIS A 115 16.18 25.81 -8.40
C HIS A 115 16.90 25.12 -9.60
N TYR A 116 18.09 24.59 -9.38
CA TYR A 116 18.93 23.85 -10.30
C TYR A 116 18.67 22.36 -10.13
N LEU A 117 17.93 21.82 -11.10
CA LEU A 117 17.68 20.40 -11.24
C LEU A 117 18.72 19.80 -12.17
N ARG A 118 19.26 18.63 -11.82
CA ARG A 118 20.07 17.82 -12.74
C ARG A 118 19.35 16.53 -13.05
N HIS A 119 19.38 16.15 -14.31
CA HIS A 119 18.89 14.85 -14.76
C HIS A 119 20.07 13.89 -14.93
N ILE A 120 19.92 12.68 -14.40
CA ILE A 120 20.88 11.59 -14.56
C ILE A 120 20.17 10.40 -15.19
N VAL A 121 20.85 9.70 -16.08
CA VAL A 121 20.35 8.44 -16.65
C VAL A 121 20.86 7.31 -15.78
N LEU A 122 19.94 6.59 -15.13
CA LEU A 122 20.26 5.39 -14.38
C LEU A 122 20.05 4.16 -15.24
N TYR A 123 20.99 3.22 -15.15
CA TYR A 123 20.87 1.88 -15.70
C TYR A 123 20.71 0.89 -14.55
N ARG A 124 19.95 -0.17 -14.77
CA ARG A 124 19.68 -1.19 -13.75
C ARG A 124 20.98 -1.73 -13.16
N ASP A 125 21.01 -1.80 -11.83
CA ASP A 125 22.11 -2.30 -11.01
C ASP A 125 23.45 -1.55 -11.11
N LEU A 126 23.53 -0.46 -11.87
CA LEU A 126 24.71 0.38 -11.97
C LEU A 126 24.58 1.62 -11.07
N PRO A 127 25.41 1.78 -10.02
CA PRO A 127 25.40 2.98 -9.21
C PRO A 127 25.98 4.17 -10.00
N VAL A 128 25.24 5.26 -10.04
CA VAL A 128 25.60 6.50 -10.74
C VAL A 128 25.73 7.63 -9.72
N ARG A 129 26.82 8.41 -9.82
CA ARG A 129 27.06 9.58 -8.97
C ARG A 129 26.60 10.86 -9.68
N CYS A 130 25.78 11.66 -9.01
CA CYS A 130 25.48 13.02 -9.43
C CYS A 130 26.67 13.94 -9.12
N GLN A 131 26.81 15.06 -9.84
CA GLN A 131 27.88 16.04 -9.61
C GLN A 131 27.92 16.57 -8.16
N CYS A 132 26.78 16.63 -7.47
CA CYS A 132 26.73 17.03 -6.05
C CYS A 132 27.30 15.99 -5.08
N GLY A 133 27.62 14.78 -5.54
CA GLY A 133 28.18 13.71 -4.71
C GLY A 133 27.20 12.60 -4.35
N HIS A 134 25.89 12.83 -4.46
CA HIS A 134 24.89 11.80 -4.18
C HIS A 134 24.96 10.66 -5.20
N TRP A 135 24.77 9.45 -4.71
CA TRP A 135 24.76 8.20 -5.48
C TRP A 135 23.34 7.67 -5.60
N PHE A 136 23.06 7.08 -6.76
CA PHE A 136 21.76 6.53 -7.11
C PHE A 136 21.94 5.17 -7.74
N LYS A 137 21.05 4.22 -7.45
CA LYS A 137 21.06 2.89 -8.07
C LYS A 137 19.64 2.51 -8.48
N LEU A 138 19.46 2.23 -9.77
CA LEU A 138 18.20 1.73 -10.30
C LEU A 138 18.07 0.23 -10.02
N VAL A 139 16.93 -0.18 -9.47
CA VAL A 139 16.57 -1.58 -9.24
C VAL A 139 15.15 -1.86 -9.73
N ASP A 140 14.78 -3.13 -9.85
CA ASP A 140 13.41 -3.51 -10.14
C ASP A 140 12.45 -3.16 -8.98
N MET A 141 11.16 -3.01 -9.29
CA MET A 141 10.15 -2.63 -8.29
C MET A 141 10.03 -3.62 -7.13
N LYS A 142 10.28 -4.92 -7.35
CA LYS A 142 10.18 -5.92 -6.28
C LYS A 142 11.30 -5.71 -5.27
N ARG A 143 12.54 -5.64 -5.75
CA ARG A 143 13.70 -5.34 -4.91
C ARG A 143 13.57 -3.99 -4.20
N PHE A 144 13.03 -2.99 -4.89
CA PHE A 144 12.81 -1.67 -4.30
C PHE A 144 11.91 -1.71 -3.06
N GLU A 145 10.77 -2.41 -3.15
CA GLU A 145 9.86 -2.56 -2.01
C GLU A 145 10.46 -3.44 -0.90
N GLU A 146 11.20 -4.49 -1.25
CA GLU A 146 11.92 -5.33 -0.27
C GLU A 146 12.92 -4.51 0.57
N GLU A 147 13.71 -3.64 -0.07
CA GLU A 147 14.68 -2.79 0.63
C GLU A 147 13.99 -1.74 1.52
N ARG A 148 12.84 -1.19 1.09
CA ARG A 148 12.01 -0.31 1.94
C ARG A 148 11.44 -1.04 3.15
N GLU A 149 10.97 -2.26 2.99
CA GLU A 149 10.43 -3.06 4.09
C GLU A 149 11.51 -3.48 5.08
N LYS A 150 12.73 -3.80 4.60
CA LYS A 150 13.90 -4.02 5.48
C LYS A 150 14.19 -2.76 6.32
N ARG A 151 14.26 -1.60 5.68
CA ARG A 151 14.45 -0.31 6.36
C ARG A 151 13.37 -0.06 7.40
N TRP A 152 12.11 -0.31 7.06
CA TRP A 152 11.00 -0.16 7.98
C TRP A 152 11.12 -1.09 9.19
N ALA A 153 11.53 -2.33 8.98
CA ALA A 153 11.72 -3.29 10.07
C ALA A 153 12.76 -2.82 11.09
N GLU A 154 13.79 -2.07 10.66
CA GLU A 154 14.80 -1.46 11.53
C GLU A 154 14.23 -0.28 12.34
N ILE A 155 13.51 0.62 11.68
CA ILE A 155 13.13 1.92 12.27
C ILE A 155 11.74 1.94 12.93
N LYS A 156 10.89 0.93 12.70
CA LYS A 156 9.48 0.93 13.14
C LYS A 156 9.27 1.13 14.65
N ASN A 157 10.25 0.73 15.47
CA ASN A 157 10.17 0.80 16.93
C ASN A 157 10.66 2.14 17.50
N GLU A 158 11.21 3.03 16.68
CA GLU A 158 11.53 4.39 17.11
C GLU A 158 10.27 5.12 17.60
N PRO A 159 10.34 6.00 18.62
CA PRO A 159 9.16 6.56 19.27
C PRO A 159 8.24 7.33 18.30
N GLU A 160 8.82 8.06 17.34
CA GLU A 160 8.03 8.76 16.32
C GLU A 160 7.32 7.79 15.37
N ASN A 161 8.00 6.72 14.95
CA ASN A 161 7.46 5.74 14.01
C ASN A 161 6.42 4.83 14.68
N ALA A 162 6.64 4.47 15.95
CA ALA A 162 5.69 3.75 16.77
C ALA A 162 4.41 4.56 17.00
N LYS A 163 4.53 5.88 17.18
CA LYS A 163 3.37 6.79 17.25
C LYS A 163 2.57 6.79 15.93
N LEU A 164 3.25 6.84 14.79
CA LEU A 164 2.60 6.78 13.47
C LEU A 164 1.89 5.43 13.26
N LEU A 165 2.51 4.32 13.66
CA LEU A 165 1.89 3.00 13.60
C LEU A 165 0.63 2.92 14.45
N LYS A 166 0.70 3.40 15.70
CA LYS A 166 -0.46 3.46 16.58
C LYS A 166 -1.57 4.33 15.97
N GLU A 167 -1.22 5.49 15.42
CA GLU A 167 -2.19 6.37 14.78
C GLU A 167 -2.84 5.73 13.55
N LEU A 168 -2.09 4.95 12.78
CA LEU A 168 -2.61 4.15 11.68
C LEU A 168 -3.62 3.11 12.19
N ASP A 169 -3.24 2.33 13.20
CA ASP A 169 -4.09 1.30 13.85
C ASP A 169 -5.39 1.92 14.38
N ASP A 170 -5.28 3.00 15.16
CA ASP A 170 -6.42 3.70 15.77
C ASP A 170 -7.37 4.24 14.70
N THR A 171 -6.81 4.79 13.60
CA THR A 171 -7.62 5.35 12.51
C THR A 171 -8.31 4.26 11.69
N GLU A 172 -7.64 3.12 11.43
CA GLU A 172 -8.27 1.96 10.76
C GLU A 172 -9.45 1.42 11.59
N ASN A 173 -9.26 1.26 12.90
CA ASN A 173 -10.29 0.79 13.82
C ASN A 173 -11.48 1.75 13.90
N ALA A 174 -11.22 3.06 13.96
CA ALA A 174 -12.25 4.08 13.93
C ALA A 174 -13.04 4.04 12.61
N LEU A 175 -12.36 3.90 11.47
CA LEU A 175 -13.00 3.81 10.16
C LEU A 175 -13.89 2.57 10.06
N ASN A 176 -13.41 1.41 10.53
CA ASN A 176 -14.18 0.17 10.55
C ASN A 176 -15.44 0.29 11.43
N THR A 177 -15.30 0.86 12.63
CA THR A 177 -16.43 1.10 13.55
C THR A 177 -17.47 2.02 12.91
N LEU A 178 -17.02 3.09 12.25
CA LEU A 178 -17.89 4.05 11.58
C LEU A 178 -18.59 3.42 10.36
N MET A 179 -17.89 2.60 9.58
CA MET A 179 -18.48 1.88 8.45
C MET A 179 -19.52 0.86 8.93
N ALA A 180 -19.25 0.12 10.01
CA ALA A 180 -20.20 -0.82 10.59
C ALA A 180 -21.48 -0.10 11.08
N ARG A 181 -21.33 1.03 11.77
CA ARG A 181 -22.46 1.85 12.24
C ARG A 181 -23.27 2.46 11.08
N SER A 182 -22.60 2.89 10.02
CA SER A 182 -23.23 3.57 8.89
C SER A 182 -23.79 2.65 7.82
N GLN A 183 -23.55 1.33 7.92
CA GLN A 183 -23.98 0.35 6.92
C GLN A 183 -25.50 0.32 6.70
N SER A 184 -26.30 0.58 7.76
CA SER A 184 -27.76 0.64 7.68
C SER A 184 -28.31 2.05 7.46
N MET A 185 -27.45 3.06 7.33
CA MET A 185 -27.87 4.45 7.13
C MET A 185 -28.24 4.70 5.66
N THR A 186 -29.26 5.52 5.47
CA THR A 186 -29.62 6.06 4.16
C THR A 186 -29.29 7.55 4.13
N ARG A 187 -29.26 8.15 2.94
CA ARG A 187 -29.04 9.59 2.77
C ARG A 187 -29.98 10.48 3.58
N LYS A 188 -31.17 9.98 3.94
CA LYS A 188 -32.19 10.71 4.72
C LYS A 188 -32.14 10.38 6.23
N SER A 189 -31.30 9.44 6.65
CA SER A 189 -31.17 9.07 8.05
C SER A 189 -30.62 10.25 8.86
N PRO A 190 -31.14 10.50 10.09
CA PRO A 190 -30.57 11.51 10.99
C PRO A 190 -29.08 11.26 11.22
N GLY A 191 -28.25 12.31 11.18
CA GLY A 191 -26.80 12.21 11.32
C GLY A 191 -26.07 11.60 10.11
N SER A 192 -26.75 11.30 8.99
CA SER A 192 -26.09 10.76 7.79
C SER A 192 -25.03 11.71 7.21
N ASN A 193 -25.27 13.02 7.26
CA ASN A 193 -24.30 14.01 6.80
C ASN A 193 -23.04 13.99 7.68
N ASP A 194 -23.22 13.94 9.00
CA ASP A 194 -22.12 13.91 9.96
C ASP A 194 -21.27 12.66 9.80
N ALA A 195 -21.90 11.50 9.60
CA ALA A 195 -21.20 10.25 9.33
C ALA A 195 -20.34 10.32 8.04
N ILE A 196 -20.84 10.96 6.98
CA ILE A 196 -20.07 11.15 5.73
C ILE A 196 -18.88 12.08 5.95
N ILE A 197 -19.07 13.17 6.69
CA ILE A 197 -17.99 14.12 7.03
C ILE A 197 -16.91 13.40 7.87
N GLU A 198 -17.34 12.61 8.85
CA GLU A 198 -16.46 11.83 9.72
C GLU A 198 -15.67 10.78 8.90
N LEU A 199 -16.33 10.03 8.02
CA LEU A 199 -15.69 9.08 7.09
C LEU A 199 -14.62 9.78 6.24
N SER A 200 -14.95 10.93 5.65
CA SER A 200 -14.01 11.68 4.82
C SER A 200 -12.79 12.16 5.61
N THR A 201 -12.98 12.50 6.89
CA THR A 201 -11.94 13.02 7.77
C THR A 201 -11.00 11.91 8.23
N LEU A 202 -11.56 10.77 8.66
CA LEU A 202 -10.78 9.59 9.02
C LEU A 202 -10.04 9.03 7.81
N TRP A 203 -10.67 8.96 6.64
CA TRP A 203 -10.01 8.51 5.41
C TRP A 203 -8.82 9.40 5.02
N ARG A 204 -8.97 10.73 5.13
CA ARG A 204 -7.88 11.68 4.91
C ARG A 204 -6.74 11.48 5.91
N LYS A 205 -7.08 11.30 7.18
CA LYS A 205 -6.10 11.04 8.25
C LYS A 205 -5.31 9.76 7.97
N LEU A 206 -6.00 8.67 7.65
CA LEU A 206 -5.39 7.38 7.32
C LEU A 206 -4.40 7.49 6.15
N LYS A 207 -4.82 8.14 5.06
CA LYS A 207 -3.98 8.41 3.89
C LYS A 207 -2.73 9.21 4.24
N ASN A 208 -2.86 10.26 5.07
CA ASN A 208 -1.73 11.09 5.46
C ASN A 208 -0.73 10.31 6.33
N THR A 209 -1.21 9.55 7.32
CA THR A 209 -0.36 8.70 8.16
C THR A 209 0.37 7.64 7.33
N TYR A 210 -0.34 7.01 6.38
CA TYR A 210 0.27 6.06 5.44
C TYR A 210 1.42 6.68 4.64
N VAL A 211 1.21 7.84 4.02
CA VAL A 211 2.26 8.52 3.25
C VAL A 211 3.44 8.91 4.12
N GLU A 212 3.20 9.37 5.34
CA GLU A 212 4.28 9.73 6.26
C GLU A 212 5.12 8.51 6.63
N ILE A 213 4.49 7.37 6.94
CA ILE A 213 5.21 6.11 7.16
C ILE A 213 6.03 5.75 5.92
N ARG A 214 5.43 5.77 4.73
CA ARG A 214 6.12 5.47 3.46
C ARG A 214 7.34 6.38 3.24
N ARG A 215 7.28 7.66 3.65
CA ARG A 215 8.42 8.60 3.55
C ARG A 215 9.55 8.24 4.51
N ARG A 216 9.23 7.72 5.69
CA ARG A 216 10.24 7.23 6.65
C ARG A 216 10.97 5.99 6.11
N MET A 217 10.27 5.16 5.33
CA MET A 217 10.82 3.96 4.68
C MET A 217 11.80 4.29 3.53
N ASP A 218 11.78 5.51 2.99
CA ASP A 218 12.72 5.88 1.95
C ASP A 218 14.16 5.83 2.47
N LEU A 219 14.99 5.12 1.71
CA LEU A 219 16.41 4.96 1.93
C LEU A 219 17.15 6.27 1.63
N PRO A 220 18.27 6.55 2.32
CA PRO A 220 19.15 7.67 1.96
C PRO A 220 19.73 7.53 0.54
#